data_AF-A0A5C7JXN4-F1
#
_entry.id   AF-A0A5C7JXN4-F1
#
_cell.length_a   1.000
_cell.length_b   1.000
_cell.length_c   1.000
_cell.angle_alpha   90.00
_cell.angle_beta   90.00
_cell.angle_gamma   90.00
#
_symmetry.space_group_name_H-M   'P 1'
#
loop_
_entity.id
_entity.type
_entity.pdbx_description
1 polymer ?
#
loop_
_entity_poly.entity_id
_entity_poly.type
_entity_poly.pdbx_seq_one_letter_code
_entity_poly.pdbx_strand_id
1 'polypeptide(L)'
;MLNYEGDVLKAYHIPLAKCFLIIDDHGHIVESCKKQELIDFLEGNKEITTSYGRTYNFTKEHVEAKRSQEEINEFLNLEKDE
;
A
#
# COMPACT_ATOMS: atom_id res chain seq x y z
N MET A 1 0.16 -3.00 4.21
CA MET A 1 1.05 -3.74 3.30
C MET A 1 2.39 -3.03 3.28
N LEU A 2 3.25 -3.43 4.24
CA LEU A 2 4.71 -3.36 4.30
C LEU A 2 5.02 -3.54 5.79
N ASN A 3 5.29 -4.77 6.21
CA ASN A 3 5.30 -5.17 7.63
C ASN A 3 6.71 -5.61 8.04
N TYR A 4 7.57 -4.68 8.45
CA TYR A 4 8.78 -4.99 9.21
C TYR A 4 8.81 -4.04 10.41
N GLU A 5 8.60 -4.57 11.63
CA GLU A 5 8.85 -3.94 12.93
C GLU A 5 8.57 -2.42 13.08
N GLY A 6 7.60 -1.90 12.33
CA GLY A 6 7.34 -0.47 12.18
C GLY A 6 6.74 -0.19 10.81
N ASP A 7 5.42 -0.29 10.71
CA ASP A 7 4.64 -0.10 9.48
C ASP A 7 4.97 1.24 8.78
N VAL A 8 5.88 1.27 7.81
CA VAL A 8 6.24 2.53 7.14
C VAL A 8 5.13 3.02 6.20
N LEU A 9 4.38 2.11 5.58
CA LEU A 9 3.23 2.45 4.73
C LEU A 9 2.05 1.50 4.99
N LYS A 10 0.89 2.08 5.28
CA LYS A 10 -0.38 1.38 5.50
C LYS A 10 -1.37 1.76 4.41
N ALA A 11 -1.91 0.75 3.72
CA ALA A 11 -3.00 0.95 2.76
C ALA A 11 -4.35 0.69 3.43
N TYR A 12 -5.30 1.60 3.24
CA TYR A 12 -6.68 1.49 3.72
C TYR A 12 -7.62 1.56 2.54
N HIS A 13 -8.55 0.61 2.45
CA HIS A 13 -9.62 0.65 1.46
C HIS A 13 -10.74 1.59 1.95
N ILE A 14 -11.21 2.48 1.09
CA ILE A 14 -12.34 3.37 1.32
C ILE A 14 -13.47 2.98 0.35
N PRO A 15 -14.39 2.07 0.76
CA PRO A 15 -15.40 1.52 -0.15
C PRO A 15 -16.29 2.58 -0.80
N LEU A 16 -16.75 3.56 -0.01
CA LEU A 16 -17.64 4.64 -0.49
C LEU A 16 -17.01 5.49 -1.60
N ALA A 17 -15.68 5.64 -1.58
CA ALA A 17 -14.93 6.42 -2.56
C ALA A 17 -14.27 5.54 -3.64
N LYS A 18 -14.40 4.21 -3.53
CA LYS A 18 -13.74 3.21 -4.40
C LYS A 18 -12.26 3.51 -4.61
N CYS A 19 -11.56 3.86 -3.53
CA CYS A 19 -10.15 4.21 -3.55
C CYS A 19 -9.39 3.64 -2.36
N PHE A 20 -8.07 3.73 -2.42
CA PHE A 20 -7.16 3.35 -1.37
C PHE A 20 -6.42 4.58 -0.86
N LEU A 21 -6.26 4.69 0.46
CA LEU A 21 -5.43 5.67 1.11
C LEU A 21 -4.15 5.00 1.60
N ILE A 22 -3.01 5.62 1.32
CA ILE A 22 -1.72 5.18 1.82
C ILE A 22 -1.27 6.19 2.87
N ILE A 23 -1.03 5.68 4.08
CA ILE A 23 -0.68 6.44 5.26
C ILE A 23 0.72 6.03 5.69
N ASP A 24 1.60 6.98 5.97
CA ASP A 24 2.94 6.69 6.47
C ASP A 24 2.99 6.40 7.98
N ASP A 25 4.18 6.04 8.49
CA ASP A 25 4.43 5.78 9.90
C ASP A 25 4.25 6.99 10.82
N HIS A 26 4.14 8.20 10.26
CA HIS A 26 3.80 9.42 11.00
C HIS A 26 2.30 9.73 11.00
N GLY A 27 1.48 8.89 10.35
CA GLY A 27 0.04 9.07 10.28
C GLY A 27 -0.42 10.06 9.21
N HIS A 28 0.45 10.46 8.29
CA HIS A 28 0.09 11.35 7.18
C HIS A 28 -0.39 10.54 5.97
N ILE A 29 -1.48 11.01 5.34
CA ILE A 29 -1.88 10.50 4.03
C ILE A 29 -0.86 10.99 3.02
N VAL A 30 -0.10 10.06 2.45
CA VAL A 30 0.94 10.35 1.44
C VAL A 30 0.43 10.10 0.04
N GLU A 31 -0.63 9.29 -0.09
CA GLU A 31 -1.24 9.02 -1.37
C GLU A 31 -2.72 8.61 -1.27
N SER A 32 -3.51 8.99 -2.27
CA SER A 32 -4.83 8.44 -2.56
C SER A 32 -4.82 7.90 -3.98
N CYS A 33 -5.13 6.62 -4.15
CA CYS A 33 -4.96 5.95 -5.43
C CYS A 33 -6.10 4.97 -5.71
N LYS A 34 -6.30 4.66 -7.00
CA LYS A 34 -7.21 3.59 -7.42
C LYS A 34 -6.54 2.23 -7.28
N LYS A 35 -7.34 1.16 -7.36
CA LYS A 35 -6.85 -0.23 -7.30
C LYS A 35 -5.67 -0.50 -8.24
N GLN A 36 -5.75 -0.04 -9.50
CA GLN A 36 -4.67 -0.27 -10.47
C GLN A 36 -3.36 0.39 -10.05
N GLU A 37 -3.41 1.61 -9.53
CA GLU A 37 -2.21 2.32 -9.08
C GLU A 37 -1.58 1.70 -7.83
N LEU A 38 -2.41 1.13 -6.96
CA LEU A 38 -1.93 0.34 -5.83
C LEU A 38 -1.24 -0.95 -6.33
N ILE A 39 -1.80 -1.62 -7.34
CA ILE A 39 -1.16 -2.77 -7.99
C ILE A 39 0.18 -2.35 -8.59
N ASP A 40 0.24 -1.21 -9.30
CA ASP A 40 1.48 -0.70 -9.89
C ASP A 40 2.56 -0.47 -8.81
N PHE A 41 2.18 -0.01 -7.61
CA PHE A 41 3.11 0.09 -6.48
C PHE A 41 3.58 -1.28 -6.00
N LEU A 42 2.67 -2.24 -5.82
CA LEU A 42 3.00 -3.60 -5.36
C LEU A 42 3.89 -4.35 -6.37
N GLU A 43 3.75 -4.05 -7.66
CA GLU A 43 4.60 -4.59 -8.74
C GLU A 43 5.93 -3.81 -8.89
N GLY A 44 6.11 -2.72 -8.15
CA GLY A 44 7.31 -1.87 -8.19
C GLY A 44 7.41 -0.96 -9.41
N ASN A 45 6.32 -0.86 -10.19
CA ASN A 45 6.16 0.08 -11.31
C ASN A 45 5.88 1.51 -10.83
N LYS A 46 5.53 1.67 -9.56
CA LYS A 46 5.29 2.94 -8.89
C LYS A 46 6.09 3.01 -7.59
N GLU A 47 6.51 4.22 -7.23
CA GLU A 47 7.19 4.53 -5.98
C GLU A 47 6.36 5.49 -5.13
N ILE A 48 6.45 5.38 -3.82
CA ILE A 48 5.69 6.21 -2.86
C ILE A 48 6.68 6.93 -1.96
N THR A 49 6.49 8.23 -1.78
CA THR A 49 7.34 9.06 -0.92
C THR A 49 6.58 9.42 0.36
N THR A 50 7.21 9.17 1.52
CA THR A 50 6.64 9.50 2.83
C THR A 50 6.59 11.02 3.05
N SER A 51 5.87 11.47 4.08
CA SER A 51 5.79 12.90 4.44
C SER A 51 7.14 13.53 4.81
N TYR A 52 8.12 12.72 5.20
CA TYR A 52 9.49 13.15 5.52
C TYR A 52 10.50 12.91 4.39
N GLY A 53 10.02 12.62 3.17
CA GLY A 53 10.83 12.61 1.96
C GLY A 53 11.57 11.30 1.67
N ARG A 54 11.22 10.18 2.32
CA ARG A 54 11.79 8.87 2.01
C ARG A 54 10.94 8.15 0.96
N THR A 55 11.57 7.68 -0.10
CA THR A 55 10.91 7.00 -1.21
C THR A 55 11.02 5.47 -1.09
N TYR A 56 9.91 4.78 -1.33
CA TYR A 56 9.74 3.34 -1.23
C TYR A 56 9.34 2.75 -2.59
N ASN A 57 9.96 1.65 -2.95
CA ASN A 57 9.57 0.83 -4.10
C ASN A 57 9.35 -0.59 -3.60
N PHE A 58 8.12 -1.09 -3.67
CA PHE A 58 7.74 -2.36 -3.05
C PHE A 58 8.71 -3.50 -3.42
N THR A 59 9.08 -3.66 -4.68
CA THR A 59 9.92 -4.79 -5.10
C THR A 59 11.36 -4.69 -4.61
N LYS A 60 11.87 -3.48 -4.34
CA LYS A 60 13.23 -3.24 -3.82
C LYS A 60 13.34 -3.44 -2.30
N GLU A 61 12.23 -3.52 -1.58
CA GLU A 61 12.23 -3.76 -0.13
C GLU A 61 12.48 -5.25 0.22
N HIS A 62 12.97 -5.47 1.45
CA HIS A 62 13.26 -6.81 1.98
C HIS A 62 12.03 -7.72 1.91
N VAL A 63 12.22 -9.02 1.67
CA VAL A 63 11.12 -9.99 1.51
C VAL A 63 10.23 -10.05 2.75
N GLU A 64 10.82 -9.96 3.94
CA GLU A 64 10.07 -9.97 5.21
C GLU A 64 9.26 -8.69 5.43
N ALA A 65 9.59 -7.60 4.73
CA ALA A 65 8.76 -6.40 4.74
C ALA A 65 7.46 -6.61 3.94
N LYS A 66 7.32 -7.68 3.15
CA LYS A 66 6.16 -7.89 2.28
C LYS A 66 5.17 -8.83 2.95
N ARG A 67 3.88 -8.49 2.87
CA ARG A 67 2.80 -9.43 3.19
C ARG A 67 2.79 -10.55 2.14
N SER A 68 2.20 -11.69 2.49
CA SER A 68 2.06 -12.80 1.55
C SER A 68 1.18 -12.39 0.36
N GLN A 69 1.40 -13.01 -0.81
CA GLN A 69 0.60 -12.72 -2.00
C GLN A 69 -0.89 -13.02 -1.79
N GLU A 70 -1.22 -14.00 -0.94
CA GLU A 70 -2.59 -14.35 -0.56
C GLU A 70 -3.27 -13.21 0.20
N GLU A 71 -2.64 -12.68 1.26
CA GLU A 71 -3.16 -11.52 2.01
C GLU A 71 -3.31 -10.28 1.12
N ILE A 72 -2.37 -10.06 0.19
CA ILE A 72 -2.45 -8.97 -0.79
C ILE A 72 -3.67 -9.15 -1.69
N ASN A 73 -3.88 -10.36 -2.21
CA ASN A 73 -5.01 -10.66 -3.08
C ASN A 73 -6.35 -10.55 -2.35
N GLU A 74 -6.44 -11.02 -1.10
CA GLU A 74 -7.63 -10.85 -0.26
C GLU A 74 -7.93 -9.37 -0.07
N PHE A 75 -6.94 -8.56 0.32
CA PHE A 75 -7.10 -7.12 0.49
C PHE A 75 -7.58 -6.41 -0.78
N LEU A 76 -7.01 -6.75 -1.95
CA LEU A 76 -7.41 -6.18 -3.24
C LEU A 76 -8.79 -6.67 -3.72
N ASN A 77 -9.25 -7.83 -3.25
CA ASN A 77 -10.53 -8.44 -3.66
C ASN A 77 -11.68 -8.18 -2.68
N LEU A 78 -11.47 -7.40 -1.62
CA LEU A 78 -12.54 -6.86 -0.76
C LEU A 78 -13.59 -6.02 -1.53
N GLU A 79 -13.41 -5.77 -2.82
CA GLU A 79 -14.41 -5.23 -3.74
C GLU A 79 -15.56 -6.20 -4.09
N LYS A 80 -15.51 -7.48 -3.67
CA LYS A 80 -16.52 -8.48 -4.07
C LYS A 80 -17.85 -8.44 -3.31
N ASP A 81 -17.99 -7.64 -2.27
CA ASP A 81 -19.22 -7.52 -1.51
C ASP A 81 -19.87 -6.15 -1.73
N GLU A 82 -20.63 -6.02 -2.83
CA GLU A 82 -21.90 -5.25 -2.96
C GLU A 82 -22.55 -5.46 -4.35
#